data_AF-A0A5J4NWB1-F1
#
_entry.id   AF-A0A5J4NWB1-F1
#
_cell.length_a   1.000
_cell.length_b   1.000
_cell.length_c   1.000
_cell.angle_alpha   90.00
_cell.angle_beta   90.00
_cell.angle_gamma   90.00
#
_symmetry.space_group_name_H-M   'P 1'
#
loop_
_entity.id
_entity.type
_entity.pdbx_description
1 polymer ?
#
loop_
_entity_poly.entity_id
_entity_poly.type
_entity_poly.pdbx_seq_one_letter_code
_entity_poly.pdbx_strand_id
1 'polypeptide(L)' 'METQDGNENEMSQTDTRAYLDQTVVPILLEGLSMLVKERPPNPIESLGMYLLRHKEETENA' A
#
# COMPACT_ATOMS: atom_id res chain seq x y z
N MET A 1 -23.75 -28.18 18.64
CA MET A 1 -22.29 -28.01 18.57
C MET A 1 -22.03 -27.48 17.17
N GLU A 2 -22.18 -26.17 17.00
CA GLU A 2 -22.01 -25.50 15.71
C GLU A 2 -20.53 -25.20 15.54
N THR A 3 -19.97 -25.67 14.43
CA THR A 3 -18.55 -25.64 14.11
C THR A 3 -18.10 -24.21 13.84
N GLN A 4 -17.12 -23.79 14.63
CA GLN A 4 -16.51 -22.48 14.67
C GLN A 4 -15.36 -22.46 13.64
N ASP A 5 -15.69 -22.48 12.34
CA ASP A 5 -14.70 -22.57 11.24
C ASP A 5 -14.68 -21.32 10.34
N GLY A 6 -15.25 -20.19 10.79
CA GLY A 6 -15.35 -18.95 10.00
C GLY A 6 -14.27 -17.88 10.27
N ASN A 7 -13.60 -17.91 11.42
CA ASN A 7 -12.85 -16.72 11.91
C ASN A 7 -11.37 -16.66 11.50
N GLU A 8 -10.71 -17.77 11.19
CA GLU A 8 -9.24 -17.78 10.99
C GLU A 8 -8.83 -17.13 9.64
N ASN A 9 -9.64 -17.32 8.60
CA ASN A 9 -9.37 -16.77 7.28
C ASN A 9 -9.72 -15.27 7.20
N GLU A 10 -10.76 -14.83 7.91
CA GLU A 10 -11.12 -13.41 7.99
C GLU A 10 -10.11 -12.60 8.82
N MET A 11 -9.59 -13.18 9.90
CA MET A 11 -8.57 -12.54 10.73
C MET A 11 -7.25 -12.36 9.94
N SER A 12 -6.79 -13.39 9.24
CA SER A 12 -5.58 -13.32 8.41
C SER A 12 -5.72 -12.37 7.20
N GLN A 13 -6.91 -12.29 6.59
CA GLN A 13 -7.19 -11.27 5.56
C GLN A 13 -7.19 -9.85 6.13
N THR A 14 -7.73 -9.67 7.32
CA THR A 14 -7.73 -8.37 8.02
C THR A 14 -6.31 -7.95 8.37
N ASP A 15 -5.48 -8.88 8.85
CA ASP A 15 -4.08 -8.63 9.17
C ASP A 15 -3.26 -8.25 7.93
N THR A 16 -3.54 -8.89 6.79
CA THR A 16 -2.91 -8.55 5.51
C THR A 16 -3.27 -7.15 5.06
N ARG A 17 -4.57 -6.80 5.08
CA ARG A 17 -5.03 -5.45 4.72
C ARG A 17 -4.46 -4.41 5.67
N ALA A 18 -4.53 -4.63 6.98
CA ALA A 18 -4.03 -3.70 7.97
C ALA A 18 -2.52 -3.46 7.84
N TYR A 19 -1.74 -4.51 7.57
CA TYR A 19 -0.31 -4.38 7.31
C TYR A 19 -0.04 -3.50 6.09
N LEU A 20 -0.73 -3.74 4.97
CA LEU A 20 -0.54 -2.94 3.75
C LEU A 20 -0.98 -1.49 3.96
N ASP A 21 -2.12 -1.28 4.63
CA ASP A 21 -2.67 0.03 4.96
C ASP A 21 -1.72 0.86 5.84
N GLN A 22 -0.98 0.23 6.74
CA GLN A 22 -0.03 0.88 7.63
C GLN A 22 1.37 1.08 7.04
N THR A 23 1.76 0.25 6.07
CA THR A 23 3.15 0.24 5.57
C THR A 23 3.31 0.95 4.24
N VAL A 24 2.50 0.60 3.23
CA VAL A 24 2.79 0.95 1.83
C VAL A 24 1.64 1.67 1.13
N VAL A 25 0.39 1.48 1.56
CA VAL A 25 -0.78 2.07 0.88
C VAL A 25 -0.75 3.60 0.85
N PRO A 26 -0.40 4.33 1.92
CA PRO A 26 -0.41 5.80 1.89
C PRO A 26 0.52 6.36 0.80
N ILE A 27 1.79 5.94 0.80
CA ILE A 27 2.78 6.39 -0.18
C ILE A 27 2.44 5.92 -1.61
N LEU A 28 1.83 4.74 -1.76
CA LEU A 28 1.35 4.26 -3.07
C LEU A 28 0.23 5.15 -3.62
N LEU A 29 -0.73 5.57 -2.79
CA LEU A 29 -1.83 6.45 -3.22
C LEU A 29 -1.31 7.82 -3.67
N GLU A 30 -0.32 8.38 -2.96
CA GLU A 30 0.35 9.61 -3.36
C GLU A 30 1.10 9.47 -4.68
N GLY A 31 1.90 8.40 -4.82
CA GLY A 31 2.62 8.12 -6.06
C GLY A 31 1.69 7.91 -7.26
N LEU A 32 0.56 7.23 -7.07
CA LEU A 32 -0.48 7.09 -8.09
C LEU A 32 -1.12 8.44 -8.45
N SER A 33 -1.33 9.32 -7.47
CA SER A 33 -1.85 10.68 -7.70
C SER A 33 -0.88 11.51 -8.55
N MET A 34 0.43 11.40 -8.30
CA MET A 34 1.47 12.00 -9.14
C MET A 34 1.40 11.47 -10.58
N LEU A 35 1.27 10.16 -10.79
CA LEU A 35 1.17 9.57 -12.13
C LEU A 35 -0.02 10.09 -12.93
N VAL A 36 -1.19 10.24 -12.29
CA VAL A 36 -2.40 10.75 -12.94
C VAL A 36 -2.19 12.20 -13.42
N LYS A 37 -1.46 12.99 -12.63
CA LYS A 37 -1.20 14.41 -12.88
C LYS A 37 -0.12 14.62 -13.94
N GLU A 38 1.01 13.93 -13.82
CA GLU A 38 2.19 14.17 -14.66
C GLU A 38 2.20 13.33 -15.93
N ARG A 39 1.54 12.16 -15.92
CA ARG A 39 1.49 11.19 -17.01
C ARG A 39 2.86 10.97 -17.67
N PRO A 40 3.89 10.61 -16.89
CA PRO A 40 5.24 10.43 -17.43
C PRO A 40 5.29 9.30 -18.47
N PRO A 41 6.23 9.34 -19.41
CA PRO A 41 6.37 8.32 -20.46
C PRO A 41 6.66 6.92 -19.89
N ASN A 42 7.35 6.85 -18.73
CA ASN A 42 7.67 5.60 -18.02
C ASN A 42 6.99 5.60 -16.63
N PRO A 43 5.70 5.27 -16.52
CA PRO A 43 4.95 5.38 -15.26
C PRO A 43 5.47 4.45 -14.16
N ILE A 44 5.91 3.23 -14.49
CA ILE A 44 6.43 2.28 -13.50
C ILE A 44 7.75 2.78 -12.91
N GLU A 45 8.68 3.22 -13.74
CA GLU A 45 9.96 3.77 -13.31
C GLU A 45 9.76 5.02 -12.45
N SER A 46 8.87 5.92 -12.89
CA SER A 46 8.56 7.14 -12.15
C SER A 46 7.96 6.85 -10.77
N LEU A 47 7.04 5.88 -10.68
CA LEU A 47 6.49 5.43 -9.40
C LEU A 47 7.57 4.81 -8.52
N GLY A 48 8.40 3.91 -9.05
CA GLY A 48 9.51 3.31 -8.29
C GLY A 48 10.47 4.36 -7.73
N MET A 49 10.85 5.35 -8.53
CA MET A 49 11.67 6.47 -8.08
C MET A 49 10.95 7.33 -7.04
N TYR A 50 9.65 7.57 -7.21
CA TYR A 50 8.85 8.32 -6.23
C TYR A 50 8.89 7.65 -4.86
N LEU A 51 8.63 6.34 -4.81
CA LEU A 51 8.65 5.56 -3.57
C LEU A 51 10.03 5.62 -2.90
N LEU A 52 11.12 5.44 -3.66
CA LEU A 52 12.47 5.47 -3.11
C LEU A 52 12.89 6.83 -2.57
N ARG A 53 12.39 7.92 -3.15
CA ARG A 53 12.69 9.30 -2.72
C ARG A 53 11.95 9.69 -1.44
N HIS A 54 10.74 9.19 -1.24
CA HIS A 54 9.88 9.58 -0.11
C HIS A 54 9.80 8.50 0.99
N LYS A 55 10.59 7.42 0.89
CA LYS A 55 10.60 6.33 1.88
C LYS A 55 10.83 6.80 3.32
N GLU A 56 11.67 7.82 3.53
CA GLU A 56 12.03 8.33 4.86
C GLU A 56 10.92 9.17 5.48
N GLU A 57 10.07 9.77 4.67
CA GLU A 57 8.90 10.54 5.12
C GLU A 57 7.77 9.60 5.56
N THR A 58 7.74 8.39 5.01
CA THR A 58 6.74 7.37 5.36
C THR A 58 7.14 6.55 6.59
N GLU A 59 8.44 6.29 6.81
CA GLU A 59 8.91 5.55 8.01
C GLU A 59 8.87 6.38 9.31
N ASN A 60 8.76 7.70 9.21
CA ASN A 60 8.74 8.61 10.37
C ASN A 60 7.35 9.21 10.67
N ALA A 61 6.30 8.76 9.97
CA ALA A 61 4.92 9.25 10.10
C ALA A 61 4.06 8.40 11.05
#